data_AF-A0A3C1G125-F1
#
_entry.id   AF-A0A3C1G125-F1
#
_cell.length_a   1.000
_cell.length_b   1.000
_cell.length_c   1.000
_cell.angle_alpha   90.00
_cell.angle_beta   90.00
_cell.angle_gamma   90.00
#
_symmetry.space_group_name_H-M   'P 1'
#
loop_
_entity.id
_entity.type
_entity.pdbx_description
1 polymer ?
#
loop_
_entity_poly.entity_id
_entity_poly.type
_entity_poly.pdbx_seq_one_letter_code
_entity_poly.pdbx_strand_id
1 'polypeptide(L)' 'MASSTHKWNFAARFRRNAFGWRSQPALTRVKEAVAEIKKVARKDPVLAAEGAVLSLEKVSPALAHVDSS' A
#
# COMPACT_ATOMS: atom_id res chain seq x y z
N MET A 1 -10.17 -4.66 -24.28
CA MET A 1 -8.88 -3.94 -24.18
C MET A 1 -8.14 -4.52 -22.98
N ALA A 2 -6.99 -5.15 -23.18
CA ALA A 2 -6.20 -5.64 -22.05
C ALA A 2 -5.56 -4.41 -21.39
N SER A 3 -6.18 -3.89 -20.32
CA SER A 3 -5.53 -2.93 -19.45
C SER A 3 -4.35 -3.67 -18.83
N SER A 4 -3.12 -3.24 -19.17
CA SER A 4 -1.94 -3.73 -18.50
C SER A 4 -2.05 -3.34 -17.03
N THR A 5 -2.59 -4.24 -16.20
CA THR A 5 -2.77 -4.02 -14.76
C THR A 5 -1.43 -3.64 -14.19
N HIS A 6 -1.28 -2.38 -13.78
CA HIS A 6 -0.08 -1.91 -13.14
C HIS A 6 0.18 -2.78 -11.90
N LYS A 7 1.33 -3.44 -11.86
CA LYS A 7 1.70 -4.30 -10.74
C LYS A 7 2.26 -3.44 -9.61
N TRP A 8 1.40 -3.10 -8.65
CA TRP A 8 1.79 -2.39 -7.42
C TRP A 8 2.71 -3.24 -6.55
N ASN A 9 3.94 -2.78 -6.30
CA ASN A 9 4.89 -3.51 -5.46
C ASN A 9 4.46 -3.53 -4.00
N PHE A 10 3.89 -2.42 -3.51
CA PHE A 10 3.36 -2.35 -2.16
C PHE A 10 2.29 -3.41 -1.91
N ALA A 11 1.46 -3.73 -2.91
CA ALA A 11 0.29 -4.58 -2.72
C ALA A 11 0.65 -6.01 -2.26
N ALA A 12 1.82 -6.54 -2.64
CA ALA A 12 2.31 -7.83 -2.17
C ALA A 12 2.77 -7.82 -0.69
N ARG A 13 3.07 -6.62 -0.15
CA ARG A 13 3.61 -6.41 1.19
C ARG A 13 2.51 -6.25 2.25
N PHE A 14 1.31 -5.84 1.85
CA PHE A 14 0.14 -5.71 2.71
C PHE A 14 -0.80 -6.93 2.59
N ARG A 15 -0.33 -8.08 3.09
CA ARG A 15 -1.18 -9.25 3.31
C ARG A 15 -1.91 -9.15 4.65
N ARG A 16 -3.00 -9.90 4.84
CA ARG A 16 -3.68 -9.98 6.14
C ARG A 16 -2.67 -10.42 7.21
N ASN A 17 -2.65 -9.72 8.34
CA ASN A 17 -1.75 -9.94 9.47
C ASN A 17 -0.25 -9.90 9.06
N ALA A 18 0.09 -9.08 8.06
CA ALA A 18 1.46 -8.92 7.58
C ALA A 18 2.41 -8.37 8.65
N PHE A 19 1.88 -7.59 9.59
CA PHE A 19 2.64 -6.93 10.63
C PHE A 19 2.19 -7.46 12.01
N GLY A 20 3.16 -7.67 12.89
CA GLY A 20 2.90 -7.97 14.30
C GLY A 20 2.77 -6.69 15.13
N TRP A 21 2.95 -6.82 16.45
CA TRP A 21 2.78 -5.72 17.41
C TRP A 21 3.69 -4.51 17.17
N ARG A 22 4.87 -4.67 16.55
CA ARG A 22 5.81 -3.57 16.33
C ARG A 22 5.33 -2.64 15.20
N SER A 23 5.25 -1.35 15.48
CA SER A 23 4.83 -0.31 14.52
C SER A 23 5.86 0.07 13.46
N GLN A 24 7.16 -0.03 13.77
CA GLN A 24 8.23 0.43 12.87
C GLN A 24 8.20 -0.21 11.47
N PRO A 25 8.05 -1.55 11.31
CA PRO A 25 7.99 -2.19 9.99
C PRO A 25 6.75 -1.77 9.20
N ALA A 26 5.60 -1.64 9.86
CA ALA A 26 4.36 -1.17 9.27
C ALA A 26 4.51 0.25 8.71
N LEU A 27 5.06 1.17 9.51
CA LEU A 27 5.28 2.56 9.12
C LEU A 27 6.19 2.66 7.88
N THR A 28 7.29 1.89 7.84
CA THR A 28 8.19 1.86 6.68
C THR A 28 7.45 1.42 5.42
N ARG A 29 6.64 0.36 5.49
CA ARG A 29 5.90 -0.13 4.31
C ARG A 29 4.80 0.82 3.85
N VAL A 30 4.14 1.53 4.77
CA VAL A 30 3.17 2.58 4.40
C VAL A 30 3.87 3.72 3.66
N LYS A 31 5.04 4.18 4.14
CA LYS A 31 5.82 5.22 3.47
C LYS A 31 6.24 4.80 2.05
N GLU A 32 6.68 3.55 1.89
CA GLU A 32 7.02 2.99 0.57
C GLU A 32 5.81 2.98 -0.39
N ALA A 33 4.64 2.56 0.08
CA ALA A 33 3.41 2.54 -0.71
C ALA A 33 3.03 3.94 -1.19
N VAL A 34 3.04 4.92 -0.29
CA VAL A 34 2.73 6.31 -0.60
C VAL A 34 3.74 6.89 -1.59
N ALA A 35 5.03 6.57 -1.45
CA ALA A 35 6.06 7.02 -2.39
C ALA A 35 5.85 6.44 -3.79
N GLU A 36 5.49 5.15 -3.89
CA GLU A 36 5.16 4.50 -5.16
C GLU A 36 3.95 5.15 -5.84
N ILE A 37 2.85 5.35 -5.10
CA ILE A 37 1.63 6.01 -5.62
C ILE A 37 1.94 7.43 -6.09
N LYS A 38 2.65 8.23 -5.28
CA LYS A 38 3.04 9.60 -5.65
C LYS A 38 3.93 9.64 -6.89
N LYS A 39 4.77 8.62 -7.10
CA LYS A 39 5.61 8.51 -8.31
C LYS A 39 4.76 8.26 -9.54
N VAL A 40 3.75 7.38 -9.46
CA VAL A 40 2.81 7.11 -10.56
C VAL A 40 1.92 8.31 -10.84
N ALA A 41 1.45 9.01 -9.81
CA ALA A 41 0.57 10.18 -9.92
C ALA A 41 1.15 11.32 -10.79
N ARG A 42 2.47 11.41 -10.91
CA ARG A 42 3.15 12.38 -11.79
C ARG A 42 2.96 12.10 -13.28
N LYS A 43 2.63 10.86 -13.64
CA LYS A 43 2.47 10.39 -15.02
C LYS A 43 1.02 10.04 -15.33
N ASP A 44 0.37 9.35 -14.40
CA ASP A 44 -0.99 8.86 -14.54
C ASP A 44 -1.74 9.03 -13.21
N PRO A 45 -2.46 10.16 -13.04
CA PRO A 45 -3.17 10.45 -11.80
C PRO A 45 -4.38 9.53 -11.58
N VAL A 46 -5.01 9.00 -12.64
CA VAL A 46 -6.17 8.10 -12.54
C VAL A 46 -5.71 6.74 -12.03
N LEU A 47 -4.65 6.18 -12.63
CA LEU A 47 -4.05 4.94 -12.15
C LEU A 47 -3.56 5.07 -10.70
N ALA A 48 -2.96 6.20 -10.34
CA ALA A 48 -2.53 6.45 -8.97
C ALA A 48 -3.71 6.50 -7.98
N ALA A 49 -4.86 7.04 -8.39
CA ALA A 49 -6.06 7.04 -7.57
C ALA A 49 -6.57 5.60 -7.32
N GLU A 50 -6.57 4.74 -8.33
CA GLU A 50 -6.87 3.31 -8.17
C GLU A 50 -5.89 2.63 -7.20
N GLY A 51 -4.59 2.95 -7.32
CA GLY A 51 -3.55 2.49 -6.39
C GLY A 51 -3.77 2.95 -4.95
N ALA A 52 -4.24 4.18 -4.76
CA ALA A 52 -4.56 4.71 -3.44
C ALA A 52 -5.73 3.96 -2.79
N VAL A 53 -6.80 3.69 -3.55
CA VAL A 53 -7.93 2.87 -3.06
C VAL A 53 -7.45 1.48 -2.66
N LEU A 54 -6.68 0.80 -3.52
CA LEU A 54 -6.11 -0.51 -3.24
C LEU A 54 -5.22 -0.50 -1.98
N SER A 55 -4.46 0.57 -1.75
CA SER A 55 -3.63 0.71 -0.56
C SER A 55 -4.46 0.78 0.72
N LEU A 56 -5.57 1.52 0.73
CA LEU A 56 -6.45 1.64 1.89
C LEU A 56 -7.12 0.31 2.23
N GLU A 57 -7.60 -0.41 1.21
CA GLU A 57 -8.18 -1.74 1.35
C GLU A 57 -7.22 -2.74 1.98
N LYS A 58 -5.94 -2.69 1.58
CA LYS A 58 -4.93 -3.63 2.09
C LYS A 58 -4.33 -3.23 3.42
N VAL A 59 -4.24 -1.93 3.72
CA VAL A 59 -3.69 -1.42 4.99
C VAL A 59 -4.55 -1.88 6.17
N SER A 60 -5.88 -1.83 6.05
CA SER A 60 -6.80 -2.22 7.13
C SER A 60 -6.52 -3.63 7.71
N PRO A 61 -6.57 -4.73 6.93
CA PRO A 61 -6.29 -6.07 7.45
C PRO A 61 -4.80 -6.33 7.72
N ALA A 62 -3.89 -5.52 7.19
CA ALA A 62 -2.45 -5.72 7.41
C ALA A 62 -2.00 -5.19 8.77
N LEU A 63 -2.59 -4.08 9.24
CA LEU A 63 -2.21 -3.40 10.49
C LEU A 63 -3.03 -3.81 11.72
N ALA A 64 -3.93 -4.80 11.60
CA ALA A 64 -4.86 -5.20 12.65
C ALA A 64 -4.21 -5.60 14.00
N HIS A 65 -2.91 -5.93 14.00
CA HIS A 65 -2.16 -6.33 15.20
C HIS A 65 -1.07 -5.35 15.61
N VAL A 66 -0.95 -4.21 14.92
CA VAL A 66 0.05 -3.19 15.27
C VAL A 66 -0.44 -2.44 16.49
N ASP A 67 0.37 -2.42 17.54
CA ASP A 67 0.13 -1.65 18.74
C ASP A 67 1.17 -0.53 18.81
N SER A 68 0.73 0.69 19.09
CA SER A 68 1.63 1.84 19.24
C SER A 68 1.50 2.35 20.68
N SER A 69 2.59 2.23 21.43
CA SER A 69 2.75 2.86 22.75
C SER A 69 2.87 4.38 22.65
#